data_AF-A0A0K6ICW1-F1
#
_entry.id   AF-A0A0K6ICW1-F1
#
_cell.length_a   1.000
_cell.length_b   1.000
_cell.length_c   1.000
_cell.angle_alpha   90.00
_cell.angle_beta   90.00
_cell.angle_gamma   90.00
#
_symmetry.space_group_name_H-M   'P 1'
#
loop_
_entity.id
_entity.type
_entity.pdbx_description
1 polymer ?
#
loop_
_entity_poly.entity_id
_entity_poly.type
_entity_poly.pdbx_seq_one_letter_code
_entity_poly.pdbx_strand_id
1 'polypeptide(L)'
;MNHLRIRTRMALGLIGMLAVIVINAVLAQQQLAQSNARLDAIVHVQSERIGLLNTFFTNFQGTTSALYQTLLNPAHDEAQQALKKQLAHNRESTAQVFKGLKALPPDAEVNAQLAEIQTLMARNRDVQQQVISLMKQGLYPQASTIYTQLASPIVLEMHQHIRTLIDHQKAQMQAAYEQSQDAYASAVRRQLWITAGFIVAALIGGIWITRSITRPLSEAVHVAQRVAEGDLSVRVVAASKDETGQLLTAMGQMVAQLTSVIGSVRSSAEQLLSASTQVSATSQSLSQSSSEQAASVEETSATLEQATASIRQNADNARLTDAMAQQAASQASEGGAAVQGTVSAMQSIAERISIIDDIAYQTNMLA
;
A
#
# COMPACT_ATOMS: atom_id res chain seq x y z
N MET A 1 -6.93 10.23 -2.35
CA MET A 1 -6.68 8.93 -1.66
C MET A 1 -5.24 8.75 -1.15
N ASN A 2 -4.29 9.67 -1.41
CA ASN A 2 -2.88 9.60 -0.98
C ASN A 2 -2.63 9.77 0.54
N HIS A 3 -3.68 9.75 1.37
CA HIS A 3 -3.57 9.85 2.84
C HIS A 3 -4.05 8.60 3.56
N LEU A 4 -4.61 7.63 2.82
CA LEU A 4 -5.05 6.37 3.40
C LEU A 4 -3.84 5.48 3.67
N ARG A 5 -3.83 4.83 4.84
CA ARG A 5 -2.88 3.78 5.19
C ARG A 5 -2.84 2.67 4.13
N ILE A 6 -1.65 2.12 3.85
CA ILE A 6 -1.44 1.04 2.86
C ILE A 6 -2.40 -0.12 3.12
N ARG A 7 -2.54 -0.56 4.38
CA ARG A 7 -3.47 -1.63 4.75
C ARG A 7 -4.91 -1.34 4.32
N THR A 8 -5.33 -0.07 4.44
CA THR A 8 -6.71 0.35 4.17
C THR A 8 -6.96 0.37 2.67
N ARG A 9 -5.98 0.82 1.86
CA ARG A 9 -6.07 0.77 0.40
C ARG A 9 -6.14 -0.68 -0.10
N MET A 10 -5.29 -1.56 0.43
CA MET A 10 -5.29 -2.98 0.07
C MET A 10 -6.60 -3.66 0.47
N ALA A 11 -7.09 -3.42 1.69
CA ALA A 11 -8.37 -3.95 2.16
C ALA A 11 -9.56 -3.46 1.32
N LEU A 12 -9.61 -2.16 1.01
CA LEU A 12 -10.66 -1.60 0.13
C LEU A 12 -10.59 -2.19 -1.28
N GLY A 13 -9.39 -2.40 -1.83
CA GLY A 13 -9.21 -3.06 -3.13
C GLY A 13 -9.74 -4.50 -3.12
N LEU A 14 -9.41 -5.28 -2.09
CA LEU A 14 -9.87 -6.66 -1.95
C LEU A 14 -11.38 -6.75 -1.72
N ILE A 15 -11.91 -5.96 -0.80
CA ILE A 15 -13.36 -5.89 -0.51
C ILE A 15 -14.12 -5.44 -1.74
N GLY A 16 -13.61 -4.44 -2.46
CA GLY A 16 -14.19 -3.98 -3.73
C GLY A 16 -14.24 -5.09 -4.76
N MET A 17 -13.15 -5.84 -4.94
CA MET A 17 -13.09 -6.96 -5.88
C MET A 17 -14.07 -8.08 -5.52
N LEU A 18 -14.16 -8.44 -4.23
CA LEU A 18 -15.11 -9.45 -3.75
C LEU A 18 -16.56 -9.00 -3.89
N ALA A 19 -16.86 -7.75 -3.53
CA ALA A 19 -18.20 -7.18 -3.68
C ALA A 19 -18.64 -7.20 -5.14
N VAL A 20 -17.75 -6.89 -6.06
CA VAL A 20 -18.00 -6.97 -7.51
C VAL A 20 -18.31 -8.38 -7.98
N ILE A 21 -17.58 -9.38 -7.50
CA ILE A 21 -17.85 -10.79 -7.84
C ILE A 21 -19.24 -11.19 -7.36
N VAL A 22 -19.58 -10.84 -6.11
CA VAL A 22 -20.89 -11.14 -5.53
C VAL A 22 -22.02 -10.43 -6.28
N ILE A 23 -21.86 -9.13 -6.56
CA ILE A 23 -22.86 -8.35 -7.32
C ILE A 23 -23.08 -8.96 -8.71
N ASN A 24 -22.00 -9.32 -9.41
CA ASN A 24 -22.11 -9.97 -10.72
C ASN A 24 -22.85 -11.31 -10.64
N ALA A 25 -22.52 -12.15 -9.66
CA ALA A 25 -23.17 -13.44 -9.46
C ALA A 25 -24.67 -13.28 -9.16
N VAL A 26 -25.03 -12.32 -8.30
CA VAL A 26 -26.43 -12.03 -7.95
C VAL A 26 -27.21 -11.52 -9.16
N LEU A 27 -26.65 -10.59 -9.93
CA LEU A 27 -27.30 -10.05 -11.13
C LEU A 27 -27.51 -11.13 -12.20
N ALA A 28 -26.51 -11.97 -12.43
CA ALA A 28 -26.61 -13.09 -13.36
C ALA A 28 -27.72 -14.08 -12.92
N GLN A 29 -27.76 -14.41 -11.64
CA GLN A 29 -28.77 -15.33 -11.09
C GLN A 29 -30.19 -14.75 -11.16
N GLN A 30 -30.37 -13.46 -10.81
CA GLN A 30 -31.66 -12.79 -10.92
C GLN A 30 -32.16 -12.75 -12.36
N GLN A 31 -31.26 -12.52 -13.31
CA GLN A 31 -31.63 -12.48 -14.72
C GLN A 31 -32.04 -13.86 -15.26
N LEU A 32 -31.32 -14.91 -14.88
CA LEU A 32 -31.69 -16.29 -15.22
C LEU A 32 -33.06 -16.66 -14.62
N ALA A 33 -33.30 -16.30 -13.36
CA ALA A 33 -34.56 -16.57 -12.68
C ALA A 33 -35.74 -15.85 -13.34
N GLN A 34 -35.57 -14.58 -13.73
CA GLN A 34 -36.60 -13.83 -14.46
C GLN A 34 -36.90 -14.41 -15.84
N SER A 35 -35.86 -14.84 -16.58
CA SER A 35 -36.03 -15.47 -17.90
C SER A 35 -36.80 -16.79 -17.79
N ASN A 36 -36.41 -17.65 -16.83
CA ASN A 36 -37.07 -18.93 -16.61
C ASN A 36 -38.51 -18.76 -16.15
N ALA A 37 -38.79 -17.86 -15.20
CA ALA A 37 -40.16 -17.63 -14.70
C ALA A 37 -41.11 -17.13 -15.81
N ARG A 38 -40.62 -16.26 -16.70
CA ARG A 38 -41.43 -15.79 -17.85
C ARG A 38 -41.70 -16.90 -18.85
N LEU A 39 -40.67 -17.68 -19.19
CA LEU A 39 -40.81 -18.77 -20.15
C LEU A 39 -41.73 -19.87 -19.61
N ASP A 40 -41.61 -20.21 -18.33
CA ASP A 40 -42.46 -21.21 -17.67
C ASP A 40 -43.93 -20.77 -17.64
N ALA A 41 -44.21 -19.53 -17.23
CA ALA A 41 -45.58 -19.00 -17.18
C ALA A 41 -46.25 -18.98 -18.57
N ILE A 42 -45.50 -18.60 -19.60
CA ILE A 42 -45.97 -18.60 -20.99
C ILE A 42 -46.21 -20.04 -21.44
N VAL A 43 -45.16 -20.88 -21.47
CA VAL A 43 -45.23 -22.25 -21.99
C VAL A 43 -46.33 -23.05 -21.29
N HIS A 44 -46.49 -22.91 -19.96
CA HIS A 44 -47.53 -23.62 -19.23
C HIS A 44 -48.94 -23.20 -19.66
N VAL A 45 -49.21 -21.87 -19.75
CA VAL A 45 -50.51 -21.35 -20.18
C VAL A 45 -50.84 -21.76 -21.62
N GLN A 46 -49.90 -21.61 -22.56
CA GLN A 46 -50.16 -22.02 -23.95
C GLN A 46 -50.30 -23.53 -24.10
N SER A 47 -49.49 -24.33 -23.37
CA SER A 47 -49.58 -25.79 -23.37
C SER A 47 -50.95 -26.27 -22.86
N GLU A 48 -51.43 -25.69 -21.75
CA GLU A 48 -52.74 -26.01 -21.19
C GLU A 48 -53.87 -25.65 -22.17
N ARG A 49 -53.82 -24.45 -22.79
CA ARG A 49 -54.78 -24.07 -23.84
C ARG A 49 -54.79 -25.05 -25.01
N ILE A 50 -53.61 -25.43 -25.53
CA ILE A 50 -53.50 -26.40 -26.62
C ILE A 50 -54.12 -27.75 -26.20
N GLY A 51 -53.87 -28.20 -24.96
CA GLY A 51 -54.47 -29.42 -24.41
C GLY A 51 -56.00 -29.38 -24.39
N LEU A 52 -56.57 -28.26 -23.93
CA LEU A 52 -58.02 -28.02 -23.91
C LEU A 52 -58.62 -27.96 -25.32
N LEU A 53 -57.97 -27.26 -26.25
CA LEU A 53 -58.40 -27.17 -27.65
C LEU A 53 -58.34 -28.52 -28.37
N ASN A 54 -57.30 -29.32 -28.12
CA ASN A 54 -57.21 -30.69 -28.65
C ASN A 54 -58.31 -31.59 -28.09
N THR A 55 -58.61 -31.48 -26.79
CA THR A 55 -59.71 -32.23 -26.17
C THR A 55 -61.05 -31.87 -26.81
N PHE A 56 -61.29 -30.57 -27.04
CA PHE A 56 -62.47 -30.11 -27.75
C PHE A 56 -62.55 -30.66 -29.18
N PHE A 57 -61.45 -30.58 -29.93
CA PHE A 57 -61.34 -31.13 -31.28
C PHE A 57 -61.69 -32.63 -31.31
N THR A 58 -61.07 -33.43 -30.44
CA THR A 58 -61.30 -34.88 -30.37
C THR A 58 -62.75 -35.20 -30.01
N ASN A 59 -63.36 -34.48 -29.07
CA ASN A 59 -64.75 -34.72 -28.68
C ASN A 59 -65.75 -34.34 -29.78
N PHE A 60 -65.50 -33.22 -30.45
CA PHE A 60 -66.31 -32.76 -31.58
C PHE A 60 -66.20 -33.72 -32.76
N GLN A 61 -64.99 -34.15 -33.10
CA GLN A 61 -64.75 -35.14 -34.15
C GLN A 61 -65.37 -36.49 -33.80
N GLY A 62 -65.24 -36.96 -32.55
CA GLY A 62 -65.86 -38.20 -32.08
C GLY A 62 -67.38 -38.17 -32.18
N THR A 63 -68.01 -37.04 -31.86
CA THR A 63 -69.47 -36.86 -32.01
C THR A 63 -69.89 -36.89 -33.47
N THR A 64 -69.14 -36.20 -34.33
CA THR A 64 -69.36 -36.15 -35.77
C THR A 64 -69.26 -37.55 -36.39
N SER A 65 -68.20 -38.30 -36.06
CA SER A 65 -68.00 -39.67 -36.50
C SER A 65 -69.09 -40.62 -36.01
N ALA A 66 -69.50 -40.53 -34.73
CA ALA A 66 -70.57 -41.35 -34.19
C ALA A 66 -71.93 -41.07 -34.87
N LEU A 67 -72.23 -39.79 -35.16
CA LEU A 67 -73.46 -39.41 -35.85
C LEU A 67 -73.47 -39.94 -37.29
N TYR A 68 -72.35 -39.78 -38.00
CA TYR A 68 -72.19 -40.29 -39.36
C TYR A 68 -72.27 -41.83 -39.43
N GLN A 69 -71.63 -42.54 -38.49
CA GLN A 69 -71.71 -44.01 -38.41
C GLN A 69 -73.14 -44.50 -38.17
N THR A 70 -73.88 -43.83 -37.27
CA THR A 70 -75.28 -44.18 -36.98
C THR A 70 -76.19 -43.90 -38.18
N LEU A 71 -75.88 -42.86 -38.97
CA LEU A 71 -76.59 -42.54 -40.21
C LEU A 71 -76.37 -43.60 -41.30
N LEU A 72 -75.16 -44.16 -41.40
CA LEU A 72 -74.82 -45.21 -42.38
C LEU A 72 -75.33 -46.60 -41.98
N ASN A 73 -75.41 -46.91 -40.68
CA ASN A 73 -75.90 -48.20 -40.19
C ASN A 73 -76.97 -48.01 -39.10
N PRO A 74 -78.19 -47.60 -39.48
CA PRO A 74 -79.20 -47.20 -38.51
C PRO A 74 -79.88 -48.36 -37.75
N ALA A 75 -79.78 -49.58 -38.26
CA ALA A 75 -80.37 -50.79 -37.67
C ALA A 75 -79.52 -51.41 -36.54
N HIS A 76 -78.36 -50.83 -36.22
CA HIS A 76 -77.50 -51.29 -35.14
C HIS A 76 -77.77 -50.52 -33.84
N ASP A 77 -78.37 -51.19 -32.85
CA ASP A 77 -78.63 -50.62 -31.51
C ASP A 77 -77.36 -50.10 -30.82
N GLU A 78 -76.23 -50.79 -31.02
CA GLU A 78 -74.93 -50.39 -30.48
C GLU A 78 -74.49 -49.01 -30.99
N ALA A 79 -74.73 -48.71 -32.28
CA ALA A 79 -74.37 -47.42 -32.88
C ALA A 79 -75.21 -46.28 -32.28
N GLN A 80 -76.51 -46.51 -32.10
CA GLN A 80 -77.41 -45.53 -31.47
C GLN A 80 -77.05 -45.28 -29.99
N GLN A 81 -76.71 -46.33 -29.26
CA GLN A 81 -76.30 -46.22 -27.86
C GLN A 81 -74.94 -45.52 -27.72
N ALA A 82 -73.99 -45.82 -28.61
CA ALA A 82 -72.69 -45.14 -28.68
C ALA A 82 -72.85 -43.65 -28.99
N LEU A 83 -73.70 -43.28 -29.95
CA LEU A 83 -73.99 -41.88 -30.27
C LEU A 83 -74.59 -41.13 -29.08
N LYS A 84 -75.58 -41.73 -28.39
CA LYS A 84 -76.18 -41.12 -27.20
C LYS A 84 -75.15 -40.89 -26.08
N LYS A 85 -74.28 -41.86 -25.84
CA LYS A 85 -73.18 -41.76 -24.86
C LYS A 85 -72.18 -40.67 -25.25
N GLN A 86 -71.77 -40.63 -26.53
CA GLN A 86 -70.83 -39.64 -27.04
C GLN A 86 -71.38 -38.22 -26.97
N LEU A 87 -72.66 -38.01 -27.28
CA LEU A 87 -73.34 -36.71 -27.15
C LEU A 87 -73.38 -36.21 -25.70
N ALA A 88 -73.68 -37.11 -24.76
CA ALA A 88 -73.69 -36.78 -23.33
C ALA A 88 -72.29 -36.41 -22.83
N HIS A 89 -71.29 -37.24 -23.15
CA HIS A 89 -69.90 -37.00 -22.77
C HIS A 89 -69.35 -35.71 -23.39
N ASN A 90 -69.57 -35.48 -24.69
CA ASN A 90 -69.10 -34.28 -25.37
C ASN A 90 -69.74 -33.02 -24.79
N ARG A 91 -71.02 -33.06 -24.42
CA ARG A 91 -71.69 -31.91 -23.79
C ARG A 91 -71.02 -31.53 -22.47
N GLU A 92 -70.74 -32.50 -21.61
CA GLU A 92 -70.07 -32.28 -20.33
C GLU A 92 -68.63 -31.81 -20.52
N SER A 93 -67.86 -32.53 -21.34
CA SER A 93 -66.45 -32.22 -21.57
C SER A 93 -66.26 -30.86 -22.27
N THR A 94 -67.12 -30.51 -23.23
CA THR A 94 -67.12 -29.15 -23.83
C THR A 94 -67.33 -28.07 -22.77
N ALA A 95 -68.28 -28.26 -21.85
CA ALA A 95 -68.52 -27.27 -20.79
C ALA A 95 -67.29 -27.11 -19.89
N GLN A 96 -66.59 -28.21 -19.57
CA GLN A 96 -65.34 -28.18 -18.82
C GLN A 96 -64.21 -27.49 -19.59
N VAL A 97 -64.04 -27.80 -20.88
CA VAL A 97 -63.05 -27.14 -21.74
C VAL A 97 -63.26 -25.63 -21.76
N PHE A 98 -64.47 -25.16 -22.04
CA PHE A 98 -64.75 -23.73 -22.11
C PHE A 98 -64.57 -23.04 -20.76
N LYS A 99 -64.87 -23.74 -19.65
CA LYS A 99 -64.58 -23.26 -18.31
C LYS A 99 -63.07 -23.14 -18.07
N GLY A 100 -62.28 -24.13 -18.48
CA GLY A 100 -60.82 -24.11 -18.38
C GLY A 100 -60.20 -22.99 -19.22
N LEU A 101 -60.63 -22.85 -20.48
CA LEU A 101 -60.14 -21.79 -21.38
C LEU A 101 -60.43 -20.38 -20.83
N LYS A 102 -61.57 -20.18 -20.16
CA LYS A 102 -61.92 -18.90 -19.50
C LYS A 102 -61.17 -18.65 -18.19
N ALA A 103 -60.68 -19.71 -17.53
CA ALA A 103 -59.91 -19.58 -16.29
C ALA A 103 -58.45 -19.18 -16.56
N LEU A 104 -57.95 -19.45 -17.76
CA LEU A 104 -56.63 -19.04 -18.20
C LEU A 104 -56.60 -17.52 -18.47
N PRO A 105 -55.40 -16.89 -18.47
CA PRO A 105 -55.25 -15.47 -18.81
C PRO A 105 -56.00 -15.13 -20.11
N PRO A 106 -56.53 -13.92 -20.28
CA PRO A 106 -57.27 -13.56 -21.49
C PRO A 106 -56.35 -13.45 -22.71
N ASP A 107 -56.85 -13.86 -23.88
CA ASP A 107 -56.21 -13.68 -25.18
C ASP A 107 -57.27 -13.27 -26.19
N ALA A 108 -57.03 -12.15 -26.88
CA ALA A 108 -58.02 -11.51 -27.74
C ALA A 108 -58.44 -12.41 -28.92
N GLU A 109 -57.47 -13.08 -29.55
CA GLU A 109 -57.72 -13.98 -30.68
C GLU A 109 -58.45 -15.24 -30.20
N VAL A 110 -58.02 -15.79 -29.05
CA VAL A 110 -58.71 -16.94 -28.43
C VAL A 110 -60.17 -16.61 -28.15
N ASN A 111 -60.43 -15.46 -27.52
CA ASN A 111 -61.79 -15.06 -27.18
C ASN A 111 -62.67 -14.81 -28.42
N ALA A 112 -62.13 -14.18 -29.46
CA ALA A 112 -62.85 -13.92 -30.71
C ALA A 112 -63.24 -15.23 -31.41
N GLN A 113 -62.29 -16.14 -31.61
CA GLN A 113 -62.53 -17.43 -32.26
C GLN A 113 -63.44 -18.33 -31.42
N LEU A 114 -63.35 -18.29 -30.09
CA LEU A 114 -64.27 -19.04 -29.21
C LEU A 114 -65.72 -18.56 -29.32
N ALA A 115 -65.95 -17.26 -29.59
CA ALA A 115 -67.29 -16.74 -29.83
C ALA A 115 -67.88 -17.27 -31.15
N GLU A 116 -67.07 -17.32 -32.22
CA GLU A 116 -67.49 -17.92 -33.50
C GLU A 116 -67.76 -19.42 -33.35
N ILE A 117 -66.88 -20.14 -32.66
CA ILE A 117 -67.06 -21.56 -32.31
C ILE A 117 -68.38 -21.75 -31.57
N GLN A 118 -68.72 -20.91 -30.59
CA GLN A 118 -70.00 -21.04 -29.86
C GLN A 118 -71.22 -20.86 -30.77
N THR A 119 -71.17 -19.92 -31.71
CA THR A 119 -72.23 -19.69 -32.71
C THR A 119 -72.37 -20.91 -33.63
N LEU A 120 -71.26 -21.44 -34.15
CA LEU A 120 -71.24 -22.65 -34.98
C LEU A 120 -71.73 -23.88 -34.22
N MET A 121 -71.38 -24.01 -32.94
CA MET A 121 -71.85 -25.09 -32.08
C MET A 121 -73.37 -25.06 -31.87
N ALA A 122 -73.95 -23.87 -31.70
CA ALA A 122 -75.40 -23.71 -31.56
C ALA A 122 -76.11 -24.14 -32.85
N ARG A 123 -75.66 -23.62 -34.01
CA ARG A 123 -76.19 -24.01 -35.33
C ARG A 123 -76.04 -25.51 -35.60
N ASN A 124 -74.88 -26.08 -35.29
CA ASN A 124 -74.64 -27.51 -35.48
C ASN A 124 -75.56 -28.36 -34.60
N ARG A 125 -75.83 -27.93 -33.36
CA ARG A 125 -76.76 -28.63 -32.46
C ARG A 125 -78.17 -28.69 -33.05
N ASP A 126 -78.64 -27.59 -33.62
CA ASP A 126 -79.97 -27.53 -34.24
C ASP A 126 -80.06 -28.46 -35.45
N VAL A 127 -79.04 -28.46 -36.31
CA VAL A 127 -78.95 -29.39 -37.45
C VAL A 127 -78.86 -30.84 -36.98
N GLN A 128 -78.05 -31.15 -35.97
CA GLN A 128 -77.95 -32.49 -35.40
C GLN A 128 -79.29 -32.98 -34.83
N GLN A 129 -80.07 -32.11 -34.18
CA GLN A 129 -81.41 -32.46 -33.70
C GLN A 129 -82.37 -32.77 -34.85
N GLN A 130 -82.32 -32.03 -35.95
CA GLN A 130 -83.11 -32.32 -37.15
C GLN A 130 -82.71 -33.68 -37.75
N VAL A 131 -81.41 -33.94 -37.91
CA VAL A 131 -80.89 -35.22 -38.42
C VAL A 131 -81.34 -36.39 -37.52
N ILE A 132 -81.18 -36.27 -36.20
CA ILE A 132 -81.62 -37.30 -35.24
C ILE A 132 -83.15 -37.50 -35.29
N SER A 133 -83.93 -36.43 -35.45
CA SER A 133 -85.39 -36.52 -35.57
C SER A 133 -85.81 -37.27 -36.84
N LEU A 134 -85.20 -36.96 -37.98
CA LEU A 134 -85.44 -37.67 -39.25
C LEU A 134 -85.03 -39.14 -39.15
N MET A 135 -83.92 -39.45 -38.48
CA MET A 135 -83.48 -40.83 -38.23
C MET A 135 -84.51 -41.61 -37.40
N LYS A 136 -85.08 -41.00 -36.33
CA LYS A 136 -86.14 -41.63 -35.53
C LYS A 136 -87.42 -41.90 -36.33
N GLN A 137 -87.68 -41.10 -37.36
CA GLN A 137 -88.81 -41.27 -38.27
C GLN A 137 -88.51 -42.26 -39.41
N GLY A 138 -87.31 -42.85 -39.46
CA GLY A 138 -86.89 -43.78 -40.52
C GLY A 138 -86.50 -43.10 -41.84
N LEU A 139 -86.42 -41.76 -41.88
CA LEU A 139 -86.16 -40.97 -43.08
C LEU A 139 -84.64 -40.76 -43.33
N TYR A 140 -83.89 -41.86 -43.42
CA TYR A 140 -82.42 -41.83 -43.50
C TYR A 140 -81.83 -41.10 -44.72
N PRO A 141 -82.38 -41.23 -45.95
CA PRO A 141 -81.87 -40.47 -47.09
C PRO A 141 -81.98 -38.95 -46.88
N GLN A 142 -83.10 -38.49 -46.32
CA GLN A 142 -83.30 -37.07 -46.00
C GLN A 142 -82.37 -36.61 -44.88
N ALA A 143 -82.20 -37.42 -43.83
CA ALA A 143 -81.25 -37.15 -42.75
C ALA A 143 -79.81 -37.00 -43.29
N SER A 144 -79.43 -37.85 -44.26
CA SER A 144 -78.12 -37.81 -44.91
C SER A 144 -77.90 -36.58 -45.78
N THR A 145 -78.92 -36.18 -46.55
CA THR A 145 -78.89 -34.94 -47.33
C THR A 145 -78.72 -33.71 -46.42
N ILE A 146 -79.51 -33.61 -45.35
CA ILE A 146 -79.44 -32.52 -44.38
C ILE A 146 -78.07 -32.48 -43.69
N TYR A 147 -77.56 -33.64 -43.25
CA TYR A 147 -76.22 -33.72 -42.66
C TYR A 147 -75.14 -33.22 -43.64
N THR A 148 -75.18 -33.69 -44.88
CA THR A 148 -74.15 -33.35 -45.89
C THR A 148 -74.22 -31.89 -46.30
N GLN A 149 -75.41 -31.32 -46.47
CA GLN A 149 -75.58 -29.94 -46.93
C GLN A 149 -75.43 -28.90 -45.82
N LEU A 150 -75.82 -29.22 -44.58
CA LEU A 150 -75.87 -28.24 -43.49
C LEU A 150 -74.87 -28.53 -42.37
N ALA A 151 -74.67 -29.79 -41.96
CA ALA A 151 -73.76 -30.12 -40.85
C ALA A 151 -72.28 -30.17 -41.30
N SER A 152 -71.98 -30.80 -42.43
CA SER A 152 -70.60 -30.95 -42.92
C SER A 152 -69.85 -29.62 -43.10
N PRO A 153 -70.45 -28.56 -43.69
CA PRO A 153 -69.79 -27.25 -43.78
C PRO A 153 -69.48 -26.65 -42.41
N ILE A 154 -70.41 -26.75 -41.46
CA ILE A 154 -70.22 -26.25 -40.08
C ILE A 154 -69.09 -27.01 -39.38
N VAL A 155 -69.02 -28.33 -39.56
CA VAL A 155 -67.95 -29.17 -39.02
C VAL A 155 -66.59 -28.77 -39.61
N LEU A 156 -66.53 -28.48 -40.92
CA LEU A 156 -65.29 -28.03 -41.56
C LEU A 156 -64.85 -26.66 -41.04
N GLU A 157 -65.77 -25.71 -40.95
CA GLU A 157 -65.53 -24.36 -40.42
C GLU A 157 -65.04 -24.43 -38.96
N MET A 158 -65.69 -25.26 -38.13
CA MET A 158 -65.27 -25.54 -36.76
C MET A 158 -63.82 -26.04 -36.68
N HIS A 159 -63.44 -27.01 -37.53
CA HIS A 159 -62.08 -27.52 -37.58
C HIS A 159 -61.06 -26.44 -37.97
N GLN A 160 -61.43 -25.54 -38.88
CA GLN A 160 -60.56 -24.42 -39.27
C GLN A 160 -60.35 -23.47 -38.10
N HIS A 161 -61.40 -23.04 -37.40
CA HIS A 161 -61.27 -22.18 -36.22
C HIS A 161 -60.40 -22.81 -35.12
N ILE A 162 -60.62 -24.10 -34.80
CA ILE A 162 -59.82 -24.78 -33.78
C ILE A 162 -58.35 -24.91 -34.21
N ARG A 163 -58.09 -25.22 -35.48
CA ARG A 163 -56.72 -25.30 -36.01
C ARG A 163 -56.02 -23.95 -35.94
N THR A 164 -56.68 -22.88 -36.38
CA THR A 164 -56.17 -21.51 -36.28
C THR A 164 -55.80 -21.16 -34.84
N LEU A 165 -56.63 -21.55 -33.86
CA LEU A 165 -56.32 -21.35 -32.45
C LEU A 165 -55.09 -22.13 -31.99
N ILE A 166 -54.99 -23.41 -32.34
CA ILE A 166 -53.82 -24.23 -31.98
C ILE A 166 -52.55 -23.64 -32.60
N ASP A 167 -52.60 -23.21 -33.86
CA ASP A 167 -51.47 -22.63 -34.58
C ASP A 167 -51.09 -21.27 -33.98
N HIS A 168 -52.06 -20.43 -33.60
CA HIS A 168 -51.83 -19.18 -32.84
C HIS A 168 -51.12 -19.44 -31.51
N GLN A 169 -51.57 -20.43 -30.73
CA GLN A 169 -50.92 -20.78 -29.46
C GLN A 169 -49.50 -21.33 -29.66
N LYS A 170 -49.27 -22.15 -30.70
CA LYS A 170 -47.93 -22.63 -31.06
C LYS A 170 -47.01 -21.49 -31.49
N ALA A 171 -47.50 -20.55 -32.28
CA ALA A 171 -46.75 -19.39 -32.72
C ALA A 171 -46.36 -18.50 -31.53
N GLN A 172 -47.26 -18.28 -30.57
CA GLN A 172 -46.96 -17.56 -29.34
C GLN A 172 -45.89 -18.26 -28.49
N MET A 173 -45.97 -19.59 -28.36
CA MET A 173 -44.97 -20.38 -27.63
C MET A 173 -43.59 -20.31 -28.31
N GLN A 174 -43.54 -20.41 -29.63
CA GLN A 174 -42.31 -20.28 -30.41
C GLN A 174 -41.71 -18.87 -30.29
N ALA A 175 -42.52 -17.82 -30.45
CA ALA A 175 -42.07 -16.43 -30.31
C ALA A 175 -41.52 -16.14 -28.92
N ALA A 176 -42.13 -16.70 -27.87
CA ALA A 176 -41.63 -16.54 -26.51
C ALA A 176 -40.34 -17.33 -26.25
N TYR A 177 -40.18 -18.49 -26.87
CA TYR A 177 -38.93 -19.26 -26.81
C TYR A 177 -37.79 -18.47 -27.48
N GLU A 178 -38.01 -17.94 -28.69
CA GLU A 178 -37.05 -17.09 -29.40
C GLU A 178 -36.73 -15.82 -28.61
N GLN A 179 -37.74 -15.14 -28.07
CA GLN A 179 -37.54 -13.97 -27.21
C GLN A 179 -36.71 -14.30 -25.96
N SER A 180 -36.91 -15.48 -25.36
CA SER A 180 -36.10 -15.92 -24.23
C SER A 180 -34.66 -16.21 -24.62
N GLN A 181 -34.41 -16.76 -25.82
CA GLN A 181 -33.04 -16.95 -26.32
C GLN A 181 -32.34 -15.62 -26.56
N ASP A 182 -33.00 -14.65 -27.18
CA ASP A 182 -32.45 -13.32 -27.43
C ASP A 182 -32.22 -12.56 -26.12
N ALA A 183 -33.16 -12.65 -25.18
CA ALA A 183 -33.00 -12.11 -23.83
C ALA A 183 -31.80 -12.74 -23.11
N TYR A 184 -31.59 -14.05 -23.25
CA TYR A 184 -30.44 -14.75 -22.70
C TYR A 184 -29.12 -14.33 -23.37
N ALA A 185 -29.06 -14.28 -24.70
CA ALA A 185 -27.87 -13.88 -25.44
C ALA A 185 -27.46 -12.43 -25.14
N SER A 186 -28.43 -11.52 -25.07
CA SER A 186 -28.18 -10.12 -24.69
C SER A 186 -27.76 -9.98 -23.22
N ALA A 187 -28.32 -10.80 -22.32
CA ALA A 187 -27.89 -10.90 -20.92
C ALA A 187 -26.43 -11.31 -20.80
N VAL A 188 -26.04 -12.41 -21.45
CA VAL A 188 -24.67 -12.92 -21.45
C VAL A 188 -23.70 -11.88 -22.02
N ARG A 189 -24.07 -11.20 -23.11
CA ARG A 189 -23.23 -10.16 -23.73
C ARG A 189 -23.04 -8.97 -22.80
N ARG A 190 -24.10 -8.50 -22.14
CA ARG A 190 -24.00 -7.44 -21.12
C ARG A 190 -23.12 -7.88 -19.95
N GLN A 191 -23.27 -9.12 -19.49
CA GLN A 191 -22.44 -9.69 -18.42
C GLN A 191 -20.96 -9.75 -18.81
N LEU A 192 -20.65 -10.10 -20.05
CA LEU A 192 -19.28 -10.07 -20.58
C LEU A 192 -18.70 -8.65 -20.56
N TRP A 193 -19.46 -7.64 -20.99
CA TRP A 193 -19.01 -6.24 -20.94
C TRP A 193 -18.78 -5.73 -19.52
N ILE A 194 -19.67 -6.07 -18.58
CA ILE A 194 -19.52 -5.72 -17.17
C ILE A 194 -18.26 -6.38 -16.60
N THR A 195 -18.07 -7.68 -16.86
CA THR A 195 -16.90 -8.44 -16.39
C THR A 195 -15.60 -7.88 -16.98
N ALA A 196 -15.57 -7.57 -18.29
CA ALA A 196 -14.43 -6.96 -18.95
C ALA A 196 -14.10 -5.59 -18.35
N GLY A 197 -15.11 -4.75 -18.10
CA GLY A 197 -14.93 -3.46 -17.44
C GLY A 197 -14.32 -3.59 -16.04
N PHE A 198 -14.74 -4.59 -15.27
CA PHE A 198 -14.16 -4.87 -13.96
C PHE A 198 -12.72 -5.37 -14.01
N ILE A 199 -12.37 -6.23 -14.98
CA ILE A 199 -10.99 -6.67 -15.18
C ILE A 199 -10.10 -5.46 -15.47
N VAL A 200 -10.53 -4.57 -16.36
CA VAL A 200 -9.79 -3.34 -16.68
C VAL A 200 -9.66 -2.43 -15.46
N ALA A 201 -10.74 -2.24 -14.70
CA ALA A 201 -10.69 -1.45 -13.46
C ALA A 201 -9.75 -2.06 -12.41
N ALA A 202 -9.75 -3.39 -12.26
CA ALA A 202 -8.85 -4.12 -11.36
C ALA A 202 -7.39 -3.99 -11.79
N LEU A 203 -7.09 -4.07 -13.08
CA LEU A 203 -5.74 -3.84 -13.61
C LEU A 203 -5.25 -2.42 -13.35
N ILE A 204 -6.08 -1.41 -13.67
CA ILE A 204 -5.75 0.00 -13.43
C ILE A 204 -5.54 0.25 -11.93
N GLY A 205 -6.44 -0.25 -11.09
CA GLY A 205 -6.34 -0.15 -9.63
C GLY A 205 -5.10 -0.84 -9.08
N GLY A 206 -4.78 -2.04 -9.57
CA GLY A 206 -3.59 -2.80 -9.18
C GLY A 206 -2.29 -2.09 -9.57
N ILE A 207 -2.20 -1.57 -10.80
CA ILE A 207 -1.06 -0.77 -11.26
C ILE A 207 -0.92 0.50 -10.40
N TRP A 208 -2.03 1.16 -10.09
CA TRP A 208 -2.04 2.38 -9.29
C TRP A 208 -1.58 2.11 -7.85
N ILE A 209 -2.12 1.09 -7.19
CA ILE A 209 -1.72 0.67 -5.83
C ILE A 209 -0.24 0.29 -5.81
N THR A 210 0.19 -0.55 -6.76
CA THR A 210 1.59 -0.99 -6.87
C THR A 210 2.52 0.20 -6.98
N ARG A 211 2.26 1.13 -7.91
CA ARG A 211 3.07 2.35 -8.09
C ARG A 211 3.06 3.26 -6.86
N SER A 212 1.95 3.30 -6.12
CA SER A 212 1.85 4.13 -4.91
C SER A 212 2.73 3.61 -3.75
N ILE A 213 3.11 2.33 -3.77
CA ILE A 213 3.93 1.71 -2.72
C ILE A 213 5.38 1.58 -3.21
N THR A 214 5.60 1.02 -4.41
CA THR A 214 6.94 0.68 -4.89
C THR A 214 7.80 1.91 -5.19
N ARG A 215 7.21 3.02 -5.67
CA ARG A 215 7.98 4.25 -5.95
C ARG A 215 8.54 4.88 -4.68
N PRO A 216 7.75 5.21 -3.63
CA PRO A 216 8.30 5.74 -2.39
C PRO A 216 9.27 4.79 -1.69
N LEU A 217 9.04 3.48 -1.78
CA LEU A 217 9.93 2.50 -1.18
C LEU A 217 11.28 2.45 -1.92
N SER A 218 11.27 2.52 -3.25
CA SER A 218 12.48 2.63 -4.06
C SER A 218 13.25 3.92 -3.76
N GLU A 219 12.55 5.02 -3.51
CA GLU A 219 13.18 6.29 -3.10
C GLU A 219 13.83 6.17 -1.73
N ALA A 220 13.15 5.54 -0.76
CA ALA A 220 13.72 5.27 0.56
C ALA A 220 15.00 4.41 0.47
N VAL A 221 15.00 3.36 -0.36
CA VAL A 221 16.20 2.53 -0.62
C VAL A 221 17.32 3.38 -1.22
N HIS A 222 17.03 4.24 -2.19
CA HIS A 222 18.04 5.11 -2.81
C HIS A 222 18.63 6.12 -1.82
N VAL A 223 17.81 6.69 -0.92
CA VAL A 223 18.28 7.56 0.16
C VAL A 223 19.21 6.78 1.10
N ALA A 224 18.81 5.57 1.51
CA ALA A 224 19.62 4.74 2.40
C ALA A 224 20.99 4.41 1.78
N GLN A 225 21.01 4.10 0.48
CA GLN A 225 22.22 3.80 -0.27
C GLN A 225 23.19 5.00 -0.28
N ARG A 226 22.69 6.21 -0.60
CA ARG A 226 23.52 7.43 -0.58
C ARG A 226 24.08 7.74 0.80
N VAL A 227 23.27 7.58 1.84
CA VAL A 227 23.74 7.75 3.23
C VAL A 227 24.83 6.73 3.58
N ALA A 228 24.68 5.48 3.16
CA ALA A 228 25.68 4.44 3.37
C ALA A 228 27.00 4.73 2.63
N GLU A 229 26.93 5.43 1.48
CA GLU A 229 28.09 5.93 0.73
C GLU A 229 28.70 7.22 1.34
N GLY A 230 28.13 7.75 2.42
CA GLY A 230 28.58 8.97 3.10
C GLY A 230 28.05 10.27 2.50
N ASP A 231 27.15 10.19 1.53
CA ASP A 231 26.55 11.34 0.87
C ASP A 231 25.30 11.82 1.61
N LEU A 232 25.49 12.81 2.48
CA LEU A 232 24.43 13.43 3.29
C LEU A 232 23.79 14.66 2.61
N SER A 233 24.08 14.90 1.33
CA SER A 233 23.47 16.00 0.56
C SER A 233 22.09 15.67 0.00
N VAL A 234 21.62 14.43 0.20
CA VAL A 234 20.35 13.94 -0.34
C VAL A 234 19.16 14.67 0.27
N ARG A 235 18.29 15.23 -0.58
CA ARG A 235 17.04 15.86 -0.16
C ARG A 235 15.92 14.83 -0.16
N VAL A 236 15.39 14.52 1.02
CA VAL A 236 14.27 13.58 1.18
C VAL A 236 12.96 14.35 1.21
N VAL A 237 12.04 14.06 0.27
CA VAL A 237 10.74 14.73 0.20
C VAL A 237 9.62 13.70 0.35
N ALA A 238 8.89 13.77 1.46
CA ALA A 238 7.71 12.95 1.64
C ALA A 238 6.49 13.56 0.91
N ALA A 239 6.11 12.97 -0.22
CA ALA A 239 4.92 13.38 -0.99
C ALA A 239 3.59 12.84 -0.43
N SER A 240 3.64 12.00 0.60
CA SER A 240 2.52 11.25 1.15
C SER A 240 2.47 11.33 2.67
N LYS A 241 1.31 11.07 3.26
CA LYS A 241 1.10 10.96 4.73
C LYS A 241 0.85 9.53 5.22
N ASP A 242 0.86 8.56 4.29
CA ASP A 242 0.78 7.14 4.62
C ASP A 242 2.12 6.61 5.17
N GLU A 243 2.20 5.30 5.40
CA GLU A 243 3.34 4.64 6.02
C GLU A 243 4.65 4.86 5.23
N THR A 244 4.61 4.91 3.90
CA THR A 244 5.81 5.20 3.10
C THR A 244 6.23 6.67 3.19
N GLY A 245 5.26 7.59 3.29
CA GLY A 245 5.53 9.00 3.57
C GLY A 245 6.16 9.24 4.95
N GLN A 246 5.67 8.51 5.97
CA GLN A 246 6.24 8.53 7.31
C GLN A 246 7.67 7.97 7.33
N LEU A 247 7.93 6.87 6.60
CA LEU A 247 9.27 6.33 6.41
C LEU A 247 10.22 7.37 5.79
N LEU A 248 9.83 8.00 4.69
CA LEU A 248 10.65 9.03 4.04
C LEU A 248 10.89 10.23 4.96
N THR A 249 9.89 10.65 5.74
CA THR A 249 10.06 11.73 6.72
C THR A 249 11.07 11.36 7.81
N ALA A 250 10.98 10.16 8.38
CA ALA A 250 11.93 9.67 9.37
C ALA A 250 13.36 9.56 8.80
N MET A 251 13.50 9.11 7.54
CA MET A 251 14.80 9.10 6.86
C MET A 251 15.36 10.51 6.66
N GLY A 252 14.54 11.50 6.30
CA GLY A 252 14.96 12.88 6.20
C GLY A 252 15.47 13.45 7.53
N GLN A 253 14.80 13.12 8.64
CA GLN A 253 15.27 13.47 9.99
C GLN A 253 16.60 12.80 10.34
N MET A 254 16.77 11.52 9.98
CA MET A 254 18.03 10.80 10.16
C MET A 254 19.18 11.45 9.40
N VAL A 255 18.98 11.81 8.13
CA VAL A 255 19.98 12.52 7.31
C VAL A 255 20.36 13.85 7.96
N ALA A 256 19.37 14.66 8.36
CA ALA A 256 19.63 15.95 9.01
C ALA A 256 20.45 15.79 10.31
N GLN A 257 20.14 14.79 11.12
CA GLN A 257 20.87 14.51 12.36
C GLN A 257 22.32 14.06 12.08
N LEU A 258 22.51 13.16 11.11
CA LEU A 258 23.85 12.73 10.70
C LEU A 258 24.69 13.90 10.16
N THR A 259 24.10 14.79 9.35
CA THR A 259 24.80 15.98 8.84
C THR A 259 25.24 16.90 9.98
N SER A 260 24.38 17.11 10.97
CA SER A 260 24.71 17.92 12.16
C SER A 260 25.85 17.30 12.98
N VAL A 261 25.83 15.97 13.18
CA VAL A 261 26.90 15.26 13.90
C VAL A 261 28.23 15.36 13.15
N ILE A 262 28.25 15.10 11.85
CA ILE A 262 29.46 15.21 11.02
C ILE A 262 30.00 16.64 11.00
N GLY A 263 29.11 17.65 10.93
CA GLY A 263 29.50 19.06 11.03
C GLY A 263 30.18 19.38 12.36
N SER A 264 29.66 18.85 13.46
CA SER A 264 30.23 19.02 14.81
C SER A 264 31.60 18.33 14.95
N VAL A 265 31.74 17.11 14.40
CA VAL A 265 33.02 16.38 14.37
C VAL A 265 34.06 17.15 13.56
N ARG A 266 33.69 17.67 12.39
CA ARG A 266 34.59 18.48 11.56
C ARG A 266 35.05 19.75 12.30
N SER A 267 34.13 20.48 12.93
CA SER A 267 34.47 21.67 13.70
C SER A 267 35.41 21.34 14.88
N SER A 268 35.18 20.22 15.57
CA SER A 268 36.05 19.74 16.63
C SER A 268 37.45 19.37 16.13
N ALA A 269 37.54 18.74 14.95
CA ALA A 269 38.81 18.41 14.30
C ALA A 269 39.59 19.67 13.87
N GLU A 270 38.90 20.70 13.36
CA GLU A 270 39.51 22.00 13.02
C GLU A 270 40.07 22.69 14.29
N GLN A 271 39.31 22.69 15.40
CA GLN A 271 39.77 23.20 16.70
C GLN A 271 40.99 22.42 17.22
N LEU A 272 40.98 21.09 17.11
CA LEU A 272 42.09 20.24 17.53
C LEU A 272 43.36 20.52 16.69
N LEU A 273 43.20 20.74 15.38
CA LEU A 273 44.30 21.10 14.49
C LEU A 273 44.92 22.44 14.90
N SER A 274 44.10 23.46 15.15
CA SER A 274 44.57 24.77 15.63
C SER A 274 45.25 24.68 17.00
N ALA A 275 44.72 23.89 17.93
CA ALA A 275 45.37 23.66 19.22
C ALA A 275 46.72 22.96 19.05
N SER A 276 46.80 21.96 18.17
CA SER A 276 48.03 21.22 17.88
C SER A 276 49.12 22.12 17.27
N THR A 277 48.76 23.03 16.37
CA THR A 277 49.73 23.98 15.79
C THR A 277 50.23 24.98 16.82
N GLN A 278 49.37 25.45 17.72
CA GLN A 278 49.78 26.32 18.83
C GLN A 278 50.71 25.60 19.82
N VAL A 279 50.39 24.35 20.18
CA VAL A 279 51.27 23.53 21.04
C VAL A 279 52.62 23.32 20.37
N SER A 280 52.65 22.99 19.06
CA SER A 280 53.90 22.83 18.32
C SER A 280 54.75 24.11 18.32
N ALA A 281 54.14 25.27 18.09
CA ALA A 281 54.83 26.56 18.15
C ALA A 281 55.39 26.84 19.56
N THR A 282 54.60 26.57 20.61
CA THR A 282 55.01 26.75 22.02
C THR A 282 56.18 25.83 22.37
N SER A 283 56.12 24.56 21.95
CA SER A 283 57.21 23.60 22.16
C SER A 283 58.51 24.05 21.46
N GLN A 284 58.41 24.64 20.26
CA GLN A 284 59.58 25.16 19.55
C GLN A 284 60.21 26.35 20.30
N SER A 285 59.39 27.30 20.75
CA SER A 285 59.87 28.44 21.55
C SER A 285 60.47 28.00 22.89
N LEU A 286 59.87 27.01 23.54
CA LEU A 286 60.39 26.45 24.79
C LEU A 286 61.75 25.77 24.57
N SER A 287 61.89 25.00 23.47
CA SER A 287 63.16 24.36 23.09
C SER A 287 64.27 25.38 22.85
N GLN A 288 63.95 26.48 22.15
CA GLN A 288 64.86 27.59 21.93
C GLN A 288 65.28 28.26 23.24
N SER A 289 64.31 28.62 24.09
CA SER A 289 64.59 29.25 25.39
C SER A 289 65.38 28.33 26.34
N SER A 290 65.12 27.03 26.30
CA SER A 290 65.89 26.04 27.06
C SER A 290 67.34 25.96 26.59
N SER A 291 67.59 26.10 25.29
CA SER A 291 68.94 26.13 24.72
C SER A 291 69.69 27.41 25.10
N GLU A 292 69.01 28.56 25.07
CA GLU A 292 69.56 29.83 25.55
C GLU A 292 69.88 29.78 27.05
N GLN A 293 68.98 29.22 27.86
CA GLN A 293 69.19 29.07 29.29
C GLN A 293 70.35 28.12 29.61
N ALA A 294 70.49 27.03 28.85
CA ALA A 294 71.65 26.14 28.97
C ALA A 294 72.96 26.89 28.70
N ALA A 295 73.02 27.71 27.64
CA ALA A 295 74.19 28.54 27.35
C ALA A 295 74.48 29.57 28.45
N SER A 296 73.46 30.24 29.00
CA SER A 296 73.66 31.16 30.13
C SER A 296 74.17 30.46 31.39
N VAL A 297 73.75 29.21 31.65
CA VAL A 297 74.25 28.40 32.76
C VAL A 297 75.72 28.01 32.53
N GLU A 298 76.11 27.68 31.30
CA GLU A 298 77.51 27.44 30.94
C GLU A 298 78.37 28.69 31.18
N GLU A 299 77.91 29.87 30.74
CA GLU A 299 78.61 31.14 30.95
C GLU A 299 78.72 31.49 32.45
N THR A 300 77.65 31.28 33.21
CA THR A 300 77.66 31.47 34.67
C THR A 300 78.64 30.50 35.35
N SER A 301 78.72 29.26 34.88
CA SER A 301 79.67 28.27 35.41
C SER A 301 81.11 28.68 35.12
N ALA A 302 81.41 29.15 33.90
CA ALA A 302 82.73 29.65 33.53
C ALA A 302 83.14 30.89 34.33
N THR A 303 82.21 31.83 34.54
CA THR A 303 82.47 33.01 35.38
C THR A 303 82.69 32.64 36.85
N LEU A 304 81.99 31.63 37.38
CA LEU A 304 82.26 31.08 38.72
C LEU A 304 83.63 30.40 38.81
N GLU A 305 84.08 29.68 37.77
CA GLU A 305 85.44 29.13 37.72
C GLU A 305 86.51 30.23 37.74
N GLN A 306 86.33 31.27 36.91
CA GLN A 306 87.21 32.44 36.88
C GLN A 306 87.24 33.17 38.23
N ALA A 307 86.06 33.40 38.84
CA ALA A 307 85.95 34.04 40.15
C ALA A 307 86.65 33.21 41.24
N THR A 308 86.48 31.89 41.21
CA THR A 308 87.17 30.97 42.14
C THR A 308 88.68 31.05 41.99
N ALA A 309 89.19 31.13 40.75
CA ALA A 309 90.61 31.34 40.49
C ALA A 309 91.12 32.67 41.05
N SER A 310 90.40 33.78 40.83
CA SER A 310 90.75 35.09 41.39
C SER A 310 90.69 35.11 42.92
N ILE A 311 89.73 34.43 43.54
CA ILE A 311 89.65 34.29 45.01
C ILE A 311 90.87 33.54 45.54
N ARG A 312 91.27 32.43 44.91
CA ARG A 312 92.51 31.70 45.26
C ARG A 312 93.73 32.60 45.14
N GLN A 313 93.86 33.32 44.03
CA GLN A 313 94.96 34.26 43.81
C GLN A 313 95.00 35.37 44.87
N ASN A 314 93.85 35.94 45.25
CA ASN A 314 93.76 36.94 46.31
C ASN A 314 94.15 36.37 47.68
N ALA A 315 93.75 35.14 47.98
CA ALA A 315 94.15 34.47 49.22
C ALA A 315 95.67 34.21 49.28
N ASP A 316 96.27 33.80 48.16
CA ASP A 316 97.73 33.61 48.06
C ASP A 316 98.48 34.94 48.17
N ASN A 317 97.99 36.00 47.52
CA ASN A 317 98.52 37.35 47.67
C ASN A 317 98.46 37.83 49.12
N ALA A 318 97.33 37.62 49.81
CA ALA A 318 97.17 37.99 51.21
C ALA A 318 98.16 37.23 52.11
N ARG A 319 98.39 35.93 51.86
CA ARG A 319 99.42 35.13 52.57
C ARG A 319 100.82 35.66 52.31
N LEU A 320 101.14 36.01 51.07
CA LEU A 320 102.43 36.60 50.71
C LEU A 320 102.62 37.95 51.41
N THR A 321 101.59 38.80 51.43
CA THR A 321 101.60 40.08 52.13
C THR A 321 101.79 39.90 53.63
N ASP A 322 101.11 38.94 54.26
CA ASP A 322 101.30 38.62 55.68
C ASP A 322 102.75 38.20 55.97
N ALA A 323 103.32 37.31 55.15
CA ALA A 323 104.72 36.89 55.27
C ALA A 323 105.70 38.07 55.11
N MET A 324 105.47 38.96 54.14
CA MET A 324 106.27 40.18 53.96
C MET A 324 106.16 41.11 55.17
N ALA A 325 104.95 41.27 55.73
CA ALA A 325 104.73 42.10 56.91
C ALA A 325 105.45 41.53 58.15
N GLN A 326 105.40 40.20 58.36
CA GLN A 326 106.15 39.53 59.42
C GLN A 326 107.67 39.71 59.26
N GLN A 327 108.19 39.58 58.03
CA GLN A 327 109.60 39.81 57.73
C GLN A 327 110.02 41.26 57.99
N ALA A 328 109.21 42.23 57.55
CA ALA A 328 109.47 43.64 57.78
C ALA A 328 109.45 43.99 59.28
N ALA A 329 108.51 43.42 60.05
CA ALA A 329 108.46 43.57 61.50
C ALA A 329 109.72 42.99 62.18
N SER A 330 110.20 41.82 61.73
CA SER A 330 111.44 41.21 62.20
C SER A 330 112.66 42.10 61.93
N GLN A 331 112.81 42.57 60.69
CA GLN A 331 113.89 43.48 60.30
C GLN A 331 113.84 44.81 61.06
N ALA A 332 112.63 45.37 61.28
CA ALA A 332 112.46 46.56 62.10
C ALA A 332 112.86 46.31 63.57
N SER A 333 112.61 45.13 64.11
CA SER A 333 113.04 44.72 65.45
C SER A 333 114.57 44.59 65.54
N GLU A 334 115.22 43.94 64.58
CA GLU A 334 116.68 43.86 64.50
C GLU A 334 117.32 45.24 64.35
N GLY A 335 116.78 46.08 63.46
CA GLY A 335 117.19 47.47 63.29
C GLY A 335 117.02 48.27 64.59
N GLY A 336 115.92 48.07 65.31
CA GLY A 336 115.68 48.65 66.63
C GLY A 336 116.75 48.23 67.66
N ALA A 337 117.13 46.95 67.69
CA ALA A 337 118.20 46.46 68.56
C ALA A 337 119.57 47.08 68.20
N ALA A 338 119.88 47.23 66.91
CA ALA A 338 121.11 47.90 66.44
C ALA A 338 121.15 49.39 66.85
N VAL A 339 120.04 50.11 66.70
CA VAL A 339 119.92 51.50 67.17
C VAL A 339 120.09 51.57 68.68
N GLN A 340 119.48 50.65 69.44
CA GLN A 340 119.62 50.62 70.90
C GLN A 340 121.06 50.32 71.34
N GLY A 341 121.75 49.42 70.65
CA GLY A 341 123.19 49.20 70.83
C GLY A 341 124.02 50.46 70.54
N THR A 342 123.65 51.21 69.51
CA THR A 342 124.31 52.48 69.16
C THR A 342 124.10 53.55 70.23
N VAL A 343 122.88 53.65 70.79
CA VAL A 343 122.56 54.57 71.91
C VAL A 343 123.36 54.20 73.15
N SER A 344 123.47 52.91 73.50
CA SER A 344 124.27 52.46 74.65
C SER A 344 125.76 52.78 74.47
N ALA A 345 126.30 52.60 73.27
CA ALA A 345 127.67 52.99 72.95
C ALA A 345 127.88 54.50 73.05
N MET A 346 126.93 55.31 72.57
CA MET A 346 126.96 56.77 72.70
C MET A 346 126.87 57.23 74.17
N GLN A 347 126.07 56.57 75.01
CA GLN A 347 126.04 56.84 76.46
C GLN A 347 127.38 56.54 77.13
N SER A 348 128.03 55.42 76.78
CA SER A 348 129.36 55.09 77.30
C SER A 348 130.44 56.07 76.83
N ILE A 349 130.32 56.62 75.62
CA ILE A 349 131.17 57.72 75.13
C ILE A 349 130.90 58.99 75.96
N ALA A 350 129.64 59.36 76.19
CA ALA A 350 129.29 60.52 76.99
C ALA A 350 129.81 60.41 78.44
N GLU A 351 129.72 59.22 79.04
CA GLU A 351 130.25 58.93 80.38
C GLU A 351 131.78 59.05 80.41
N ARG A 352 132.49 58.53 79.38
CA ARG A 352 133.94 58.71 79.24
C ARG A 352 134.34 60.18 79.02
N ILE A 353 133.55 60.94 78.25
CA ILE A 353 133.76 62.38 78.08
C ILE A 353 133.60 63.10 79.42
N SER A 354 132.59 62.74 80.23
CA SER A 354 132.41 63.30 81.57
C SER A 354 133.60 63.02 82.49
N ILE A 355 134.16 61.80 82.45
CA ILE A 355 135.38 61.46 83.19
C ILE A 355 136.58 62.29 82.70
N ILE A 356 136.69 62.50 81.38
CA ILE A 356 137.75 63.36 80.80
C ILE A 356 137.55 64.83 81.23
N ASP A 357 136.31 65.31 81.29
CA ASP A 357 135.99 66.67 81.73
C ASP A 357 136.30 66.87 83.22
N ASP A 358 136.02 65.87 84.06
CA ASP A 358 136.42 65.84 85.47
C ASP A 358 137.95 65.84 85.64
N ILE A 359 138.69 65.09 84.81
CA ILE A 359 140.16 65.09 84.78
C ILE A 359 140.69 66.45 84.29
N ALA A 360 140.07 67.04 83.27
CA ALA A 360 140.46 68.35 82.74
C ALA A 360 140.25 69.46 83.79
N TYR A 361 139.15 69.41 84.55
CA TYR A 361 138.90 70.32 85.67
C TYR A 361 139.94 70.16 86.79
N GLN A 362 140.30 68.93 87.16
CA GLN A 362 141.38 68.68 88.12
C GLN A 362 142.75 69.18 87.62
N THR A 363 143.02 69.06 86.32
CA THR A 363 144.28 69.52 85.72
C THR A 363 144.38 71.05 85.70
N ASN A 364 143.27 71.75 85.45
CA ASN A 364 143.19 73.22 85.48
C ASN A 364 143.27 73.81 86.90
N MET A 365 143.07 73.00 87.95
CA MET A 365 143.24 73.40 89.36
C MET A 365 144.66 73.18 89.88
N LEU A 366 145.52 72.48 89.11
CA LEU A 366 146.92 72.19 89.43
C LEU A 366 147.93 73.02 88.61
N ALA A 367 147.45 73.73 87.58
CA ALA A 367 148.18 74.70 86.77
C ALA A 367 147.79 76.12 87.21
#